data_AF-A0A1E7I8V5-F1
#
_entry.id   AF-A0A1E7I8V5-F1
#
_cell.length_a   1.000
_cell.length_b   1.000
_cell.length_c   1.000
_cell.angle_alpha   90.00
_cell.angle_beta   90.00
_cell.angle_gamma   90.00
#
_symmetry.space_group_name_H-M   'P 1'
#
loop_
_entity.id
_entity.type
_entity.pdbx_description
1 polymer ?
#
loop_
_entity_poly.entity_id
_entity_poly.type
_entity_poly.pdbx_seq_one_letter_code
_entity_poly.pdbx_strand_id
1 'polypeptide(L)'
;MQPVPLHLRNATSALQKEWGYGRNYKYPHSFPKAWVEQDYLPPELSDRSFYQPKEQGEEPRLNAWLKGQKRSAHPRVEPPTSRSRKK
;
A
#
# COMPACT_ATOMS: atom_id res chain seq x y z
N MET A 1 15.13 -8.32 -13.15
CA MET A 1 13.94 -7.43 -13.04
C MET A 1 13.05 -7.99 -11.95
N GLN A 2 12.68 -7.17 -10.96
CA GLN A 2 11.79 -7.62 -9.90
C GLN A 2 10.32 -7.50 -10.31
N PRO A 3 9.49 -8.50 -10.01
CA PRO A 3 8.11 -8.50 -10.45
C PRO A 3 7.24 -7.58 -9.58
N VAL A 4 6.20 -7.01 -10.19
CA VAL A 4 5.22 -6.18 -9.47
C VAL A 4 4.53 -7.00 -8.36
N PRO A 5 4.33 -6.43 -7.14
CA PRO A 5 3.58 -7.09 -6.08
C PRO A 5 2.20 -7.59 -6.52
N LEU A 6 1.80 -8.79 -6.09
CA LEU A 6 0.58 -9.46 -6.57
C LEU A 6 -0.68 -8.62 -6.36
N HIS A 7 -0.80 -7.93 -5.22
CA HIS A 7 -1.95 -7.09 -4.89
C HIS A 7 -2.07 -5.84 -5.77
N LEU A 8 -1.04 -5.47 -6.55
CA LEU A 8 -1.10 -4.36 -7.50
C LEU A 8 -1.32 -4.82 -8.95
N ARG A 9 -1.27 -6.14 -9.21
CA ARG A 9 -1.45 -6.66 -10.56
C ARG A 9 -2.92 -6.62 -10.96
N ASN A 10 -3.17 -6.30 -12.23
CA ASN A 10 -4.48 -6.47 -12.82
C ASN A 10 -4.79 -7.96 -13.01
N ALA A 11 -6.01 -8.36 -12.68
CA ALA A 11 -6.51 -9.72 -12.83
C ALA A 11 -7.59 -9.75 -13.93
N THR A 12 -7.14 -9.87 -15.16
CA THR A 12 -7.99 -9.81 -16.36
C THR A 12 -8.71 -11.13 -16.62
N SER A 13 -8.09 -12.27 -16.29
CA SER A 13 -8.69 -13.60 -16.44
C SER A 13 -9.14 -14.20 -15.10
N ALA A 14 -10.07 -15.16 -15.15
CA ALA A 14 -10.53 -15.90 -13.96
C ALA A 14 -9.37 -16.65 -13.27
N LEU A 15 -8.49 -17.26 -14.07
CA LEU A 15 -7.30 -17.97 -13.58
C LEU A 15 -6.33 -17.04 -12.84
N GLN A 16 -6.15 -15.81 -13.32
CA GLN A 16 -5.31 -14.81 -12.63
C GLN A 16 -5.88 -14.42 -11.25
N LYS A 17 -7.21 -14.32 -11.14
CA LYS A 17 -7.87 -14.07 -9.85
C LYS A 17 -7.67 -15.25 -8.89
N GLU A 18 -7.76 -16.48 -9.40
CA GLU A 18 -7.50 -17.69 -8.62
C GLU A 18 -6.05 -17.74 -8.11
N TRP A 19 -5.09 -17.33 -8.94
CA TRP A 19 -3.69 -17.15 -8.56
C TRP A 19 -3.43 -15.95 -7.64
N GLY A 20 -4.47 -15.21 -7.24
CA GLY A 20 -4.39 -14.15 -6.25
C GLY A 20 -3.97 -12.79 -6.79
N TYR A 21 -4.07 -12.55 -8.10
CA TYR A 21 -3.77 -11.24 -8.69
C TYR A 21 -4.78 -10.20 -8.19
N GLY A 22 -4.29 -9.06 -7.72
CA GLY A 22 -5.12 -7.99 -7.14
C GLY A 22 -5.74 -8.35 -5.79
N ARG A 23 -5.49 -9.55 -5.26
CA ARG A 23 -6.03 -9.97 -3.96
C ARG A 23 -5.41 -9.11 -2.85
N ASN A 24 -6.23 -8.68 -1.89
CA ASN A 24 -5.84 -7.82 -0.78
C ASN A 24 -5.32 -6.42 -1.20
N TYR A 25 -5.63 -5.96 -2.41
CA TYR A 25 -5.45 -4.55 -2.74
C TYR A 25 -6.29 -3.68 -1.80
N LYS A 26 -5.67 -2.73 -1.11
CA LYS A 26 -6.38 -1.80 -0.24
C LYS A 26 -6.70 -0.56 -1.08
N TYR A 27 -7.97 -0.36 -1.40
CA TYR A 27 -8.40 0.80 -2.17
C TYR A 27 -8.31 2.08 -1.31
N PRO A 28 -7.38 3.02 -1.58
CA PRO A 28 -7.08 4.11 -0.63
C PRO A 28 -8.28 5.00 -0.31
N HIS A 29 -9.17 5.22 -1.28
CA HIS A 29 -10.36 6.06 -1.11
C HIS A 29 -11.40 5.48 -0.14
N SER A 30 -11.32 4.19 0.20
CA SER A 30 -12.15 3.59 1.24
C SER A 30 -11.63 3.81 2.66
N PHE A 31 -10.42 4.36 2.82
CA PHE A 31 -9.79 4.59 4.12
C PHE A 31 -9.89 6.08 4.51
N PRO A 32 -9.86 6.39 5.82
CA PRO A 32 -9.83 7.77 6.29
C PRO A 32 -8.70 8.57 5.63
N LYS A 33 -8.99 9.82 5.27
CA LYS A 33 -8.05 10.72 4.56
C LYS A 33 -7.60 10.20 3.18
N ALA A 34 -8.32 9.24 2.61
CA ALA A 34 -8.02 8.61 1.32
C ALA A 34 -6.60 8.01 1.25
N TRP A 35 -6.07 7.54 2.39
CA TRP A 35 -4.71 7.03 2.50
C TRP A 35 -4.68 5.71 3.28
N VAL A 36 -3.84 4.78 2.84
CA VAL A 36 -3.66 3.48 3.49
C VAL A 36 -2.22 3.01 3.39
N GLU A 37 -1.72 2.38 4.45
CA GLU A 37 -0.40 1.74 4.41
C GLU A 37 -0.48 0.39 3.68
N GLN A 38 0.29 0.30 2.59
CA GLN A 38 0.44 -0.88 1.78
C GLN A 38 1.82 -0.85 1.08
N ASP A 39 2.41 -2.02 0.87
CA ASP A 39 3.67 -2.11 0.13
C ASP A 39 3.43 -1.84 -1.35
N TYR A 40 3.96 -0.74 -1.86
CA TYR A 40 3.85 -0.40 -3.28
C TYR A 40 5.07 -0.80 -4.10
N LEU A 41 6.24 -0.87 -3.44
CA LEU A 41 7.48 -1.30 -4.05
C LEU A 41 7.68 -2.81 -3.86
N PRO A 42 8.43 -3.47 -4.77
CA PRO A 42 8.89 -4.82 -4.54
C PRO A 42 9.68 -4.94 -3.22
N PRO A 43 9.67 -6.11 -2.56
CA PRO A 43 10.33 -6.31 -1.27
C PRO A 43 11.83 -5.94 -1.25
N GLU A 44 12.53 -6.11 -2.37
CA GLU A 44 13.96 -5.76 -2.46
C GLU A 44 14.22 -4.24 -2.59
N LEU A 45 13.19 -3.46 -2.89
CA LEU A 45 13.26 -2.01 -3.08
C LEU A 45 12.49 -1.24 -2.00
N SER A 46 11.87 -1.92 -1.03
CA SER A 46 11.06 -1.29 0.02
C SER A 46 11.82 -0.23 0.80
N ASP A 47 13.12 -0.42 1.00
CA ASP A 47 13.97 0.48 1.77
C ASP A 47 14.60 1.60 0.93
N ARG A 48 14.31 1.65 -0.38
CA ARG A 48 14.87 2.67 -1.27
C ARG A 48 13.96 3.90 -1.34
N SER A 49 14.56 5.07 -1.18
CA SER A 49 13.90 6.36 -1.40
C SER A 49 14.44 7.05 -2.64
N PHE A 50 13.55 7.33 -3.60
CA PHE A 50 13.90 8.02 -4.85
C PHE A 50 13.66 9.53 -4.81
N TYR A 51 12.76 9.99 -3.93
CA TYR A 51 12.41 11.40 -3.80
C TYR A 51 13.03 11.98 -2.53
N GLN A 52 13.89 12.99 -2.72
CA GLN A 52 14.55 13.74 -1.65
C GLN A 52 14.06 15.19 -1.72
N PRO A 53 13.13 15.59 -0.85
CA PRO A 53 12.56 16.93 -0.89
C PRO A 53 13.62 17.98 -0.56
N LYS A 54 13.59 19.12 -1.27
CA LYS A 54 14.41 20.29 -0.96
C LYS A 54 13.62 21.27 -0.11
N GLU A 55 14.32 22.26 0.44
CA GLU A 55 13.75 23.30 1.31
C GLU A 55 13.19 24.49 0.50
N GLN A 56 12.80 24.30 -0.76
CA GLN A 56 12.46 25.38 -1.69
C GLN A 56 11.02 25.24 -2.22
N GLY A 57 10.33 26.38 -2.36
CA GLY A 57 8.97 26.43 -2.90
C GLY A 57 7.96 25.66 -2.04
N GLU A 58 7.12 24.83 -2.68
CA GLU A 58 6.07 24.04 -2.01
C GLU A 58 6.58 22.71 -1.44
N GLU A 59 7.84 22.32 -1.70
CA GLU A 59 8.38 21.04 -1.25
C GLU A 59 8.42 20.88 0.29
N PRO A 60 8.74 21.90 1.11
CA PRO A 60 8.66 21.79 2.57
C PRO A 60 7.26 21.43 3.06
N ARG A 61 6.22 22.05 2.49
CA ARG A 61 4.82 21.79 2.82
C ARG A 61 4.43 20.35 2.45
N LEU A 62 4.80 19.91 1.25
CA LEU A 62 4.55 18.54 0.79
C LEU A 62 5.27 17.50 1.66
N ASN A 63 6.53 17.76 2.02
CA ASN A 63 7.33 16.88 2.89
C ASN A 63 6.72 16.78 4.29
N ALA A 64 6.27 17.90 4.86
CA ALA A 64 5.58 17.91 6.16
C ALA A 64 4.28 17.08 6.12
N TRP A 65 3.48 17.24 5.07
CA TRP A 65 2.28 16.43 4.84
C TRP A 65 2.61 14.93 4.70
N LEU A 66 3.62 14.58 3.90
CA LEU A 66 4.05 13.19 3.67
C LEU A 66 4.54 12.53 4.96
N LYS A 67 5.35 13.24 5.77
CA LYS A 67 5.78 12.78 7.11
C LYS A 67 4.58 12.56 8.03
N GLY A 68 3.54 13.40 7.93
CA GLY A 68 2.29 13.24 8.67
C GLY A 68 1.59 11.92 8.37
N GLN A 69 1.46 11.55 7.09
CA GLN A 69 0.82 10.29 6.68
C GLN A 69 1.57 9.06 7.20
N LYS A 70 2.90 9.03 7.07
CA LYS A 70 3.75 7.93 7.54
C LYS A 70 3.66 7.71 9.06
N ARG A 71 3.46 8.77 9.85
CA ARG A 71 3.32 8.67 11.32
C ARG A 71 1.96 8.12 11.73
N SER A 72 0.89 8.47 11.01
CA SER A 72 -0.46 7.94 11.26
C SER A 72 -0.66 6.49 10.81
N ALA A 73 0.28 5.97 10.02
CA ALA A 73 0.23 4.65 9.40
C ALA A 73 0.48 3.48 10.36
N HIS A 74 0.96 3.72 11.58
CA HIS A 74 1.45 2.66 12.47
C HIS A 74 0.44 1.94 13.39
N PRO A 75 -0.87 1.80 13.13
CA PRO A 75 -1.61 0.72 13.78
C PRO A 75 -1.35 -0.57 13.00
N ARG A 76 -0.69 -1.55 13.65
CA ARG A 76 -0.64 -2.95 13.17
C ARG A 76 -2.07 -3.45 12.99
N VAL A 77 -2.61 -3.34 11.78
CA VAL A 77 -3.93 -3.91 11.45
C VAL A 77 -3.72 -5.39 11.18
N GLU A 78 -3.91 -6.22 12.21
CA GLU A 78 -4.04 -7.66 12.00
C GLU A 78 -5.22 -7.92 11.05
N PRO A 79 -5.06 -8.77 10.02
CA PRO A 79 -6.16 -9.09 9.13
C PRO A 79 -7.29 -9.73 9.96
N PRO A 80 -8.57 -9.40 9.69
CA PRO A 80 -9.67 -10.03 10.41
C PRO A 80 -9.60 -11.54 10.17
N THR A 81 -9.25 -12.29 11.22
CA THR A 81 -9.34 -13.75 11.22
C THR A 81 -10.73 -14.14 10.74
N SER A 82 -10.80 -14.88 9.63
CA SER A 82 -12.04 -15.45 9.15
C SER A 82 -12.65 -16.26 10.28
N ARG A 83 -13.74 -15.74 10.85
CA ARG A 83 -14.54 -16.50 11.81
C ARG A 83 -15.09 -17.69 11.05
N SER A 84 -14.46 -18.84 11.24
CA SER A 84 -15.00 -20.15 10.94
C SER A 84 -16.37 -20.25 11.63
N ARG A 85 -17.45 -20.01 10.90
CA ARG A 85 -18.77 -20.47 11.32
C ARG A 85 -18.86 -21.95 10.97
N LYS A 86 -18.56 -22.76 11.98
CA LYS A 86 -18.95 -24.16 12.10
C LYS A 86 -20.47 -24.26 12.18
N LYS A 87 -20.98 -25.28 11.49
CA LYS A 87 -22.30 -25.92 11.56
C LYS A 87 -23.48 -25.19 10.94
#